data_AF-A0A6J4XZD1-F1
#
_entry.id   AF-A0A6J4XZD1-F1
#
_cell.length_a   1.000
_cell.length_b   1.000
_cell.length_c   1.000
_cell.angle_alpha   90.00
_cell.angle_beta   90.00
_cell.angle_gamma   90.00
#
_symmetry.space_group_name_H-M   'P 1'
#
loop_
_entity.id
_entity.type
_entity.pdbx_description
1 polymer ?
#
loop_
_entity_poly.entity_id
_entity_poly.type
_entity_poly.pdbx_seq_one_letter_code
_entity_poly.pdbx_strand_id
1 'polypeptide(L)'
;MAINSGSRANARKWSRAIYSAYASIEGLLYCSAMHGNRPAVALYDRATSAMPVTPTFNRALIDPSMTTVLSNAAVELNYILI
;
A
#
# COMPACT_ATOMS: atom_id res chain seq x y z
N MET A 1 10.05 1.19 15.19
CA MET A 1 9.39 -0.02 15.75
C MET A 1 9.55 -1.12 14.70
N ALA A 2 9.94 -2.35 15.07
CA ALA A 2 10.38 -3.35 14.06
C ALA A 2 9.30 -3.76 13.03
N ILE A 3 8.03 -3.41 13.26
CA ILE A 3 6.92 -3.67 12.35
C ILE A 3 7.05 -2.95 11.00
N ASN A 4 7.63 -1.75 10.99
CA ASN A 4 7.78 -0.94 9.78
C ASN A 4 9.25 -0.55 9.47
N SER A 5 10.16 -0.69 10.43
CA SER A 5 11.59 -0.39 10.26
C SER A 5 12.51 -1.62 10.24
N GLY A 6 11.95 -2.83 10.37
CA GLY A 6 12.69 -4.09 10.35
C GLY A 6 12.77 -4.73 8.95
N SER A 7 13.45 -5.88 8.85
CA SER A 7 13.44 -6.67 7.61
C SER A 7 12.01 -7.05 7.22
N ARG A 8 11.75 -7.19 5.91
CA ARG A 8 10.44 -7.62 5.40
C ARG A 8 9.97 -8.93 6.02
N ALA A 9 10.89 -9.84 6.34
CA ALA A 9 10.58 -11.09 7.03
C ALA A 9 10.03 -10.86 8.44
N ASN A 10 10.64 -9.95 9.22
CA ASN A 10 10.20 -9.64 10.58
C ASN A 10 8.87 -8.86 10.57
N ALA A 11 8.72 -7.87 9.68
CA ALA A 11 7.45 -7.13 9.52
C ALA A 11 6.27 -8.08 9.24
N ARG A 12 6.47 -9.08 8.36
CA ARG A 12 5.47 -10.11 8.05
C ARG A 12 5.15 -11.01 9.25
N LYS A 13 6.15 -11.41 10.04
CA LYS A 13 5.94 -12.20 11.27
C LYS A 13 5.06 -11.43 12.26
N TRP A 14 5.38 -10.16 12.49
CA TRP A 14 4.57 -9.27 13.34
C TRP A 14 3.15 -9.10 12.82
N SER A 15 2.99 -8.82 11.53
CA SER A 15 1.67 -8.63 10.92
C SER A 15 0.77 -9.86 11.08
N ARG A 16 1.31 -11.08 10.89
CA ARG A 16 0.56 -12.32 11.12
C ARG A 16 0.22 -12.55 12.58
N ALA A 17 1.15 -12.28 13.49
CA ALA A 17 0.92 -12.43 14.93
C ALA A 17 -0.21 -11.49 15.41
N ILE A 18 -0.24 -10.26 14.89
CA ILE A 18 -1.31 -9.31 15.20
C ILE A 18 -2.65 -9.80 14.65
N TYR A 19 -2.71 -10.29 13.40
CA TYR A 19 -3.94 -10.86 12.86
C TYR A 19 -4.48 -12.02 13.70
N SER A 20 -3.60 -12.92 14.14
CA SER A 20 -4.01 -14.05 14.99
C SER A 20 -4.46 -13.64 16.39
N ALA A 21 -3.91 -12.56 16.94
CA ALA A 21 -4.19 -12.11 18.30
C ALA A 21 -5.46 -11.26 18.38
N TYR A 22 -5.84 -10.59 17.29
CA TYR A 22 -6.96 -9.66 17.24
C TYR A 22 -7.89 -10.00 16.09
N ALA A 23 -8.89 -10.86 16.33
CA ALA A 23 -9.81 -11.32 15.29
C ALA A 23 -10.75 -10.22 14.74
N SER A 24 -10.89 -9.08 15.44
CA SER A 24 -11.81 -8.00 15.08
C SER A 24 -11.21 -6.90 14.22
N ILE A 25 -9.89 -6.91 13.97
CA ILE A 25 -9.25 -5.86 13.16
C ILE A 25 -9.28 -6.25 11.68
N GLU A 26 -9.52 -5.27 10.83
CA GLU A 26 -9.55 -5.46 9.38
C GLU A 26 -8.16 -5.31 8.74
N GLY A 27 -7.21 -4.73 9.47
CA GLY A 27 -5.87 -4.45 8.95
C GLY A 27 -4.96 -3.70 9.92
N LEU A 28 -3.83 -3.24 9.38
CA LEU A 28 -2.82 -2.46 10.09
C LEU A 28 -2.59 -1.10 9.42
N LEU A 29 -2.56 -0.05 10.23
CA LEU A 29 -2.01 1.25 9.85
C LEU A 29 -0.53 1.30 10.22
N TYR A 30 0.35 1.58 9.25
CA TYR A 30 1.80 1.63 9.45
C TYR A 30 2.45 2.74 8.63
N CYS A 31 3.68 3.12 8.96
CA CYS A 31 4.41 4.12 8.18
C CYS A 31 5.08 3.48 6.96
N SER A 32 4.83 4.02 5.77
CA SER A 32 5.41 3.56 4.51
C SER A 32 6.91 3.85 4.42
N ALA A 33 7.71 2.83 4.16
CA ALA A 33 9.14 3.00 3.87
C ALA A 33 9.41 3.65 2.49
N MET A 34 8.43 3.63 1.58
CA MET A 34 8.56 4.15 0.21
C MET A 34 7.94 5.54 0.03
N HIS A 35 7.18 6.01 1.01
CA HIS A 35 6.47 7.28 0.93
C HIS A 35 6.79 8.16 2.15
N GLY A 36 8.07 8.26 2.50
CA GLY A 36 8.54 9.17 3.56
C GLY A 36 7.84 8.99 4.91
N ASN A 37 7.58 7.74 5.33
CA ASN A 37 6.82 7.40 6.54
C ASN A 37 5.35 7.86 6.56
N ARG A 38 4.76 8.23 5.42
CA ARG A 38 3.33 8.52 5.36
C ARG A 38 2.48 7.28 5.70
N PRO A 39 1.25 7.47 6.21
CA PRO A 39 0.38 6.37 6.58
C PRO A 39 0.08 5.45 5.39
N ALA A 40 0.16 4.14 5.64
CA ALA A 40 -0.21 3.08 4.71
C ALA A 40 -1.03 2.03 5.45
N VAL A 41 -1.93 1.36 4.73
CA VAL A 41 -2.83 0.35 5.30
C VAL A 41 -2.55 -1.00 4.67
N ALA A 42 -2.42 -2.04 5.50
CA ALA A 42 -2.38 -3.43 5.08
C ALA A 42 -3.65 -4.13 5.57
N LEU A 43 -4.58 -4.44 4.65
CA LEU A 43 -5.82 -5.15 4.96
C LEU A 43 -5.57 -6.67 4.97
N TYR A 44 -6.17 -7.37 5.93
CA TYR A 44 -6.00 -8.82 6.07
C TYR A 44 -6.92 -9.62 5.15
N ASP A 45 -8.18 -9.20 5.09
CA ASP A 45 -9.22 -9.82 4.28
C ASP A 45 -9.52 -9.00 3.02
N ARG A 46 -10.19 -9.64 2.06
CA ARG A 46 -10.63 -8.94 0.84
C ARG A 46 -11.68 -7.90 1.21
N ALA A 47 -11.38 -6.63 1.00
CA ALA A 47 -12.27 -5.50 1.24
C ALA A 47 -13.40 -5.37 0.19
N THR A 48 -14.06 -6.48 -0.13
CA THR A 48 -15.08 -6.58 -1.18
C THR A 48 -16.25 -5.61 -0.97
N SER A 49 -16.63 -5.35 0.28
CA SER A 49 -17.67 -4.38 0.63
C SER A 49 -17.25 -2.92 0.42
N ALA A 50 -15.95 -2.62 0.40
CA ALA A 50 -15.41 -1.27 0.27
C ALA A 50 -14.93 -0.94 -1.16
N MET A 51 -14.81 -1.94 -2.03
CA MET A 51 -14.32 -1.78 -3.40
C MET A 51 -15.47 -1.81 -4.41
N PRO A 52 -15.39 -1.03 -5.51
CA PRO A 52 -16.39 -1.10 -6.56
C PRO A 52 -16.33 -2.46 -7.29
N VAL A 53 -17.47 -2.92 -7.82
CA VAL A 53 -17.58 -4.20 -8.55
C VAL A 53 -16.71 -4.22 -9.80
N THR A 54 -16.50 -3.05 -10.42
CA THR A 54 -15.60 -2.88 -11.56
C THR A 54 -14.69 -1.68 -11.34
N PRO A 55 -13.46 -1.67 -11.91
CA PRO A 55 -12.57 -0.52 -11.80
C PRO A 55 -13.21 0.73 -12.42
N THR A 56 -13.16 1.85 -11.70
CA THR A 56 -13.61 3.15 -12.21
C THR A 56 -12.66 3.70 -13.29
N PHE A 57 -11.41 3.25 -13.30
CA PHE A 57 -10.40 3.63 -14.27
C PHE A 57 -9.48 2.43 -14.55
N ASN A 58 -9.25 2.15 -15.84
CA ASN A 58 -8.32 1.13 -16.30
C ASN A 58 -7.71 1.55 -17.64
N ARG A 59 -6.39 1.77 -17.66
CA ARG A 59 -5.60 2.14 -18.84
C ARG A 59 -4.22 1.48 -18.76
N ALA A 60 -3.59 1.29 -19.91
CA ALA A 60 -2.20 0.86 -19.95
C ALA A 60 -1.27 1.97 -19.42
N LEU A 61 -0.18 1.61 -18.74
CA LEU A 61 0.79 2.58 -18.24
C LEU A 61 1.49 3.38 -19.36
N ILE A 62 1.56 2.81 -20.57
CA ILE A 62 2.13 3.47 -21.76
C ILE A 62 1.15 4.42 -22.46
N ASP A 63 -0.12 4.43 -22.07
CA ASP A 63 -1.10 5.36 -22.64
C ASP A 63 -0.62 6.81 -22.39
N PRO A 64 -0.52 7.67 -23.42
CA PRO A 64 -0.09 9.06 -23.25
C PRO A 64 -0.93 9.85 -22.22
N SER A 65 -2.19 9.47 -21.98
CA SER A 65 -3.00 10.10 -20.94
C SER A 65 -2.48 9.87 -19.52
N MET A 66 -1.62 8.86 -19.32
CA MET A 66 -1.03 8.52 -18.03
C MET A 66 0.21 9.34 -17.68
N THR A 67 0.85 9.99 -18.65
CA THR A 67 2.16 10.64 -18.46
C THR A 67 2.14 11.61 -17.28
N THR A 68 1.18 12.54 -17.22
CA THR A 68 1.10 13.52 -16.12
C THR A 68 0.91 12.86 -14.76
N VAL A 69 0.03 11.86 -14.66
CA VAL A 69 -0.26 11.17 -13.40
C VAL A 69 0.98 10.42 -12.90
N LEU A 70 1.68 9.72 -13.82
CA LEU A 70 2.88 8.96 -13.49
C LEU A 70 4.05 9.88 -13.10
N SER A 71 4.25 10.98 -13.82
CA SER A 71 5.28 11.97 -13.49
C SER A 71 5.04 12.60 -12.11
N ASN A 72 3.79 12.97 -11.80
CA ASN A 72 3.45 13.55 -10.49
C ASN A 72 3.67 12.54 -9.36
N ALA A 73 3.27 11.28 -9.55
CA ALA A 73 3.50 10.22 -8.58
C ALA A 73 5.00 9.96 -8.36
N ALA A 74 5.81 9.98 -9.42
CA ALA A 74 7.26 9.84 -9.31
C ALA A 74 7.86 10.97 -8.47
N VAL A 75 7.47 12.23 -8.71
CA VAL A 75 7.91 13.38 -7.91
C VAL A 75 7.48 13.23 -6.45
N GLU A 76 6.22 12.89 -6.19
CA GLU A 76 5.70 12.75 -4.82
C GLU A 76 6.45 11.66 -4.03
N LEU A 77 6.78 10.57 -4.69
CA LEU A 77 7.50 9.44 -4.09
C LEU A 77 9.02 9.60 -4.13
N ASN A 78 9.55 10.70 -4.70
CA ASN A 78 10.98 10.93 -4.89
C ASN A 78 11.68 9.87 -5.77
N TYR A 79 11.04 9.50 -6.88
CA TYR A 79 11.55 8.60 -7.93
C TYR A 79 11.66 9.33 -9.28
N ILE A 80 12.34 8.68 -10.22
CA ILE A 80 12.41 9.09 -11.62
C ILE A 80 11.53 8.13 -12.43
N LEU A 81 10.69 8.68 -13.30
CA LEU A 81 9.92 7.90 -14.28
C LEU A 81 10.83 7.54 -15.45
N ILE A 82 10.88 6.24 -15.81
CA ILE A 82 11.70 5.68 -16.90
C ILE A 82 10.79 5.13 -17.98
#